data_AF-A0A3R6YE30-F1
#
_entry.id   AF-A0A3R6YE30-F1
#
_cell.length_a   1.000
_cell.length_b   1.000
_cell.length_c   1.000
_cell.angle_alpha   90.00
_cell.angle_beta   90.00
_cell.angle_gamma   90.00
#
_symmetry.space_group_name_H-M   'P 1'
#
loop_
_entity.id
_entity.type
_entity.pdbx_description
1 polymer ?
#
loop_
_entity_poly.entity_id
_entity_poly.type
_entity_poly.pdbx_seq_one_letter_code
_entity_poly.pdbx_strand_id
1 'polypeptide(L)'
;FGRVGMFKSTSTIARGVGRLSNMVLTKGSGSFVWNMEGQKLLDFTSGIAVTSLGHCHPRIVEAVQKQAAELVHGQGEGGYVAPPPGFLQGLSSLCYEHDILLIADEDAFEEENTLINASVRGAQLVAGLTKLQDLFPILDVRGVGLMVAVEFDKSVPPGTVSRICQACVEYGMLLLPTR
;
A
#
# COMPACT_ATOMS: atom_id res chain seq x y z
N PHE A 1 -19.11 -28.21 -8.96
CA PHE A 1 -18.35 -27.12 -8.32
C PHE A 1 -18.48 -27.28 -6.81
N GLY A 2 -17.40 -27.80 -6.21
CA GLY A 2 -17.40 -28.44 -4.89
C GLY A 2 -17.40 -27.48 -3.70
N ARG A 3 -17.96 -27.97 -2.59
CA ARG A 3 -18.01 -27.33 -1.27
C ARG A 3 -16.61 -26.98 -0.78
N VAL A 4 -16.35 -25.70 -0.52
CA VAL A 4 -15.23 -25.26 0.32
C VAL A 4 -15.56 -25.67 1.77
N GLY A 5 -14.74 -26.54 2.34
CA GLY A 5 -14.90 -26.99 3.73
C GLY A 5 -14.69 -25.85 4.72
N MET A 6 -15.62 -25.72 5.68
CA MET A 6 -15.45 -24.89 6.88
C MET A 6 -14.30 -25.47 7.72
N PHE A 7 -13.15 -24.79 7.72
CA PHE A 7 -12.06 -25.11 8.65
C PHE A 7 -12.45 -24.70 10.07
N LYS A 8 -12.53 -25.67 10.98
CA LYS A 8 -12.84 -25.49 12.41
C LYS A 8 -11.59 -25.42 13.30
N SER A 9 -10.40 -25.11 12.77
CA SER A 9 -9.14 -25.24 13.52
C SER A 9 -8.28 -23.97 13.47
N THR A 10 -7.78 -23.55 14.62
CA THR A 10 -6.82 -22.44 14.82
C THR A 10 -5.40 -22.79 14.43
N SER A 11 -5.15 -24.01 13.93
CA SER A 11 -3.82 -24.51 13.54
C SER A 11 -3.20 -23.80 12.33
N THR A 12 -3.91 -22.87 11.69
CA THR A 12 -3.48 -22.19 10.45
C THR A 12 -3.14 -20.71 10.65
N ILE A 13 -3.19 -20.19 11.88
CA ILE A 13 -2.93 -18.76 12.16
C ILE A 13 -1.57 -18.60 12.87
N ALA A 14 -0.70 -17.77 12.31
CA ALA A 14 0.62 -17.47 12.88
C ALA A 14 0.54 -16.93 14.32
N ARG A 15 1.54 -17.25 15.16
CA ARG A 15 1.66 -16.74 16.55
C ARG A 15 2.01 -15.25 16.55
N GLY A 16 1.04 -14.39 16.26
CA GLY A 16 1.08 -12.93 16.46
C GLY A 16 0.32 -12.49 17.73
N VAL A 17 0.34 -11.17 17.99
CA VAL A 17 -0.30 -10.38 19.08
C VAL A 17 -1.21 -11.18 20.02
N GLY A 18 -0.88 -11.16 21.33
CA GLY A 18 -1.59 -11.93 22.36
C GLY A 18 -3.11 -11.80 22.31
N ARG A 19 -3.82 -12.93 22.42
CA ARG A 19 -5.28 -12.97 22.34
C ARG A 19 -5.93 -12.88 23.72
N LEU A 20 -6.90 -11.99 23.86
CA LEU A 20 -7.76 -11.89 25.05
C LEU A 20 -8.91 -12.91 25.03
N SER A 21 -9.28 -13.46 23.87
CA SER A 21 -10.32 -14.48 23.75
C SER A 21 -10.11 -15.43 22.56
N ASN A 22 -10.77 -16.59 22.58
CA ASN A 22 -10.83 -17.55 21.47
C ASN A 22 -12.04 -17.32 20.54
N MET A 23 -12.70 -16.17 20.64
CA MET A 23 -13.92 -15.87 19.88
C MET A 23 -13.60 -15.69 18.39
N VAL A 24 -14.41 -16.32 17.53
CA VAL A 24 -14.29 -16.21 16.08
C VAL A 24 -15.49 -15.43 15.54
N LEU A 25 -15.25 -14.24 15.00
CA LEU A 25 -16.26 -13.40 14.37
C LEU A 25 -16.45 -13.80 12.89
N THR A 26 -17.71 -13.85 12.44
CA THR A 26 -18.09 -14.30 11.09
C THR A 26 -18.82 -13.27 10.26
N LYS A 27 -19.41 -12.26 10.91
CA LYS A 27 -20.18 -11.19 10.26
C LYS A 27 -20.06 -9.90 11.05
N GLY A 28 -20.13 -8.76 10.36
CA GLY A 28 -20.29 -7.43 10.95
C GLY A 28 -21.32 -6.60 10.17
N SER A 29 -22.04 -5.72 10.87
CA SER A 29 -22.94 -4.73 10.28
C SER A 29 -23.24 -3.60 11.27
N GLY A 30 -22.98 -2.35 10.87
CA GLY A 30 -23.09 -1.19 11.76
C GLY A 30 -22.16 -1.37 12.96
N SER A 31 -22.62 -1.05 14.17
CA SER A 31 -21.82 -1.25 15.38
C SER A 31 -21.79 -2.70 15.89
N PHE A 32 -22.30 -3.68 15.13
CA PHE A 32 -22.45 -5.06 15.62
C PHE A 32 -21.61 -6.08 14.86
N VAL A 33 -21.21 -7.13 15.57
CA VAL A 33 -20.56 -8.33 15.03
C VAL A 33 -21.29 -9.60 15.48
N TRP A 34 -21.10 -10.69 14.74
CA TRP A 34 -21.64 -12.01 15.07
C TRP A 34 -20.52 -13.03 15.13
N ASN A 35 -20.57 -13.94 16.11
CA ASN A 35 -19.63 -15.05 16.20
C ASN A 35 -20.09 -16.29 15.39
N MET A 36 -19.27 -17.34 15.38
CA MET A 36 -19.58 -18.62 14.72
C MET A 36 -20.85 -19.29 15.26
N GLU A 37 -21.22 -19.03 16.51
CA GLU A 37 -22.42 -19.52 17.16
C GLU A 37 -23.67 -18.67 16.85
N GLY A 38 -23.52 -17.59 16.08
CA GLY A 38 -24.60 -16.69 15.68
C GLY A 38 -24.98 -15.64 16.74
N GLN A 39 -24.23 -15.54 17.85
CA GLN A 39 -24.47 -14.53 18.88
C GLN A 39 -24.08 -13.14 18.37
N LYS A 40 -25.00 -12.18 18.53
CA LYS A 40 -24.80 -10.77 18.17
C LYS A 40 -24.14 -10.02 19.32
N LEU A 41 -23.07 -9.29 19.03
CA LEU A 41 -22.28 -8.52 19.99
C LEU A 41 -22.17 -7.08 19.52
N LEU A 42 -22.26 -6.12 20.45
CA LEU A 42 -21.99 -4.70 20.19
C LEU A 42 -20.48 -4.47 20.27
N ASP A 43 -19.90 -3.88 19.22
CA ASP A 43 -18.46 -3.63 19.12
C ASP A 43 -18.12 -2.23 19.65
N PHE A 44 -17.54 -2.18 20.85
CA PHE A 44 -17.02 -0.94 21.45
C PHE A 44 -15.55 -0.65 21.09
N THR A 45 -14.89 -1.55 20.35
CA THR A 45 -13.48 -1.40 19.98
C THR A 45 -13.30 -0.54 18.72
N SER A 46 -14.34 -0.47 17.87
CA SER A 46 -14.29 0.11 16.53
C SER A 46 -13.05 -0.34 15.73
N GLY A 47 -12.58 -1.56 15.97
CA GLY A 47 -11.36 -2.09 15.36
C GLY A 47 -10.12 -1.21 15.56
N ILE A 48 -9.93 -0.61 16.74
CA ILE A 48 -8.87 0.41 16.98
C ILE A 48 -9.07 1.61 16.04
N ALA A 49 -10.26 2.19 16.07
CA ALA A 49 -10.70 3.33 15.23
C ALA A 49 -10.70 3.07 13.70
N VAL A 50 -10.59 1.82 13.26
CA VAL A 50 -10.63 1.46 11.83
C VAL A 50 -12.07 1.34 11.30
N THR A 51 -13.05 1.04 12.16
CA THR A 51 -14.46 0.86 11.78
C THR A 51 -15.37 1.98 12.29
N SER A 52 -14.92 3.23 12.20
CA SER A 52 -15.64 4.41 12.71
C SER A 52 -17.03 4.62 12.10
N LEU A 53 -17.26 4.18 10.86
CA LEU A 53 -18.58 4.21 10.20
C LEU A 53 -19.41 2.93 10.44
N GLY A 54 -18.93 2.04 11.32
CA GLY A 54 -19.47 0.71 11.54
C GLY A 54 -18.97 -0.32 10.51
N HIS A 55 -19.15 -1.58 10.86
CA HIS A 55 -18.84 -2.74 10.01
C HIS A 55 -19.72 -2.75 8.77
N CYS A 56 -19.10 -2.98 7.61
CA CYS A 56 -19.78 -3.22 6.32
C CYS A 56 -20.83 -2.17 5.94
N HIS A 57 -20.54 -0.88 6.14
CA HIS A 57 -21.45 0.19 5.73
C HIS A 57 -21.77 0.11 4.21
N PRO A 58 -23.05 0.11 3.78
CA PRO A 58 -23.42 -0.17 2.38
C PRO A 58 -22.68 0.69 1.35
N ARG A 59 -22.63 2.01 1.56
CA ARG A 59 -21.90 2.93 0.67
C ARG A 59 -20.40 2.63 0.57
N ILE A 60 -19.77 2.21 1.68
CA ILE A 60 -18.34 1.90 1.71
C ILE A 60 -18.09 0.56 1.01
N VAL A 61 -18.93 -0.43 1.28
CA VAL A 61 -18.85 -1.74 0.61
C VAL A 61 -19.02 -1.58 -0.89
N GLU A 62 -20.01 -0.82 -1.34
CA GLU A 62 -20.25 -0.55 -2.76
C GLU A 62 -19.04 0.18 -3.39
N ALA A 63 -18.53 1.24 -2.75
CA ALA A 63 -17.38 1.98 -3.24
C ALA A 63 -16.12 1.11 -3.33
N VAL A 64 -15.84 0.30 -2.30
CA VAL A 64 -14.70 -0.63 -2.27
C VAL A 64 -14.87 -1.72 -3.32
N GLN A 65 -16.07 -2.29 -3.49
CA GLN A 65 -16.32 -3.31 -4.53
C GLN A 65 -16.13 -2.75 -5.93
N LYS A 66 -16.65 -1.54 -6.19
CA LYS A 66 -16.46 -0.85 -7.46
C LYS A 66 -14.98 -0.59 -7.73
N GLN A 67 -14.28 0.00 -6.76
CA GLN A 67 -12.85 0.27 -6.88
C GLN A 67 -12.05 -1.01 -7.05
N ALA A 68 -12.32 -2.06 -6.28
CA ALA A 68 -11.63 -3.34 -6.38
C ALA A 68 -11.84 -4.03 -7.73
N ALA A 69 -13.00 -3.83 -8.37
CA ALA A 69 -13.26 -4.33 -9.72
C ALA A 69 -12.47 -3.57 -10.80
N GLU A 70 -12.12 -2.31 -10.55
CA GLU A 70 -11.29 -1.50 -11.45
C GLU A 70 -9.80 -1.74 -11.18
N LEU A 71 -9.38 -1.61 -9.92
CA LEU A 71 -8.01 -1.81 -9.45
C LEU A 71 -7.98 -2.04 -7.92
N VAL A 72 -7.60 -3.25 -7.50
CA VAL A 72 -7.46 -3.61 -6.07
C VAL A 72 -6.26 -2.93 -5.41
N HIS A 73 -5.15 -2.84 -6.13
CA HIS A 73 -3.90 -2.26 -5.65
C HIS A 73 -3.08 -1.75 -6.83
N GLY A 74 -2.79 -0.46 -6.85
CA GLY A 74 -1.70 0.09 -7.64
C GLY A 74 -0.40 -0.06 -6.86
N GLN A 75 0.57 -0.82 -7.39
CA GLN A 75 1.94 -0.73 -6.88
C GLN A 75 2.38 0.74 -6.97
N GLY A 76 3.14 1.26 -6.01
CA GLY A 76 3.51 2.68 -5.95
C GLY A 76 4.06 3.25 -7.27
N GLU A 77 4.71 2.41 -8.08
CA GLU A 77 5.28 2.69 -9.40
C GLU A 77 4.26 2.74 -10.56
N GLY A 78 3.05 2.19 -10.39
CA GLY A 78 2.06 1.96 -11.44
C GLY A 78 0.93 2.99 -11.52
N GLY A 79 0.95 3.99 -10.64
CA GLY A 79 -0.07 5.04 -10.55
C GLY A 79 -0.85 4.99 -9.23
N TYR A 80 -1.20 6.17 -8.73
CA TYR A 80 -2.12 6.34 -7.60
C TYR A 80 -3.54 6.56 -8.14
N VAL A 81 -4.54 6.09 -7.40
CA VAL A 81 -5.93 6.49 -7.68
C VAL A 81 -6.06 7.93 -7.22
N ALA A 82 -6.05 8.86 -8.17
CA ALA A 82 -6.21 10.27 -7.85
C ALA A 82 -7.59 10.48 -7.21
N PRO A 83 -7.66 11.06 -6.00
CA PRO A 83 -8.94 11.38 -5.41
C PRO A 83 -9.67 12.38 -6.32
N PRO A 84 -11.00 12.24 -6.52
CA PRO A 84 -11.74 13.17 -7.36
C PRO A 84 -11.63 14.61 -6.82
N PRO A 85 -11.76 15.64 -7.68
CA PRO A 85 -11.76 17.02 -7.22
C PRO A 85 -12.75 17.24 -6.06
N GLY A 86 -12.31 17.90 -4.99
CA GLY A 86 -13.13 18.14 -3.80
C GLY A 86 -13.14 17.00 -2.78
N PHE A 87 -12.47 15.88 -3.03
CA PHE A 87 -12.47 14.73 -2.11
C PHE A 87 -11.96 15.08 -0.72
N LEU A 88 -10.82 15.77 -0.60
CA LEU A 88 -10.26 16.14 0.70
C LEU A 88 -11.13 17.18 1.42
N GLN A 89 -11.75 18.09 0.67
CA GLN A 89 -12.70 19.07 1.21
C GLN A 89 -13.97 18.38 1.72
N GLY A 90 -14.50 17.41 0.97
CA GLY A 90 -15.63 16.59 1.40
C GLY A 90 -15.30 15.70 2.58
N LEU A 91 -14.11 15.10 2.60
CA LEU A 91 -13.61 14.28 3.70
C LEU A 91 -13.43 15.12 4.96
N SER A 92 -12.81 16.30 4.84
CA SER A 92 -12.67 17.26 5.94
C SER A 92 -14.03 17.72 6.48
N SER A 93 -14.97 18.03 5.59
CA SER A 93 -16.35 18.41 5.99
C SER A 93 -17.05 17.27 6.73
N LEU A 94 -16.94 16.03 6.23
CA LEU A 94 -17.52 14.86 6.86
C LEU A 94 -16.88 14.58 8.23
N CYS A 95 -15.56 14.71 8.33
CA CYS A 95 -14.83 14.57 9.59
C CYS A 95 -15.30 15.61 10.61
N TYR A 96 -15.50 16.86 10.17
CA TYR A 96 -16.02 17.94 11.01
C TYR A 96 -17.48 17.69 11.44
N GLU A 97 -18.36 17.31 10.52
CA GLU A 97 -19.78 17.03 10.79
C GLU A 97 -20.00 15.87 11.79
N HIS A 98 -19.02 14.97 11.89
CA HIS A 98 -19.13 13.75 12.68
C HIS A 98 -18.13 13.66 13.84
N ASP A 99 -17.47 14.76 14.21
CA ASP A 99 -16.48 14.82 15.30
C ASP A 99 -15.35 13.77 15.15
N ILE A 100 -14.90 13.51 13.92
CA ILE A 100 -13.80 12.59 13.59
C ILE A 100 -12.51 13.40 13.41
N LEU A 101 -11.45 13.06 14.15
CA LEU A 101 -10.13 13.64 13.96
C LEU A 101 -9.54 13.24 12.60
N LEU A 102 -9.36 14.21 11.71
CA LEU A 102 -8.63 14.04 10.46
C LEU A 102 -7.14 14.32 10.72
N ILE A 103 -6.28 13.31 10.53
CA ILE A 103 -4.83 13.46 10.56
C ILE A 103 -4.35 13.49 9.11
N ALA A 104 -3.91 14.66 8.65
CA ALA A 104 -3.26 14.86 7.36
C ALA A 104 -1.87 15.44 7.64
N ASP A 105 -0.82 14.74 7.21
CA ASP A 105 0.56 15.13 7.46
C ASP A 105 1.09 15.91 6.24
N GLU A 106 0.66 17.17 6.12
CA GLU A 106 1.14 18.11 5.10
C GLU A 106 2.37 18.88 5.60
N ASP A 107 2.37 19.23 6.89
CA ASP A 107 3.40 20.05 7.53
C ASP A 107 4.78 19.39 7.54
N ALA A 108 4.90 18.06 7.75
CA ALA A 108 6.19 17.38 7.72
C ALA A 108 6.86 17.41 6.34
N PHE A 109 6.09 17.45 5.25
CA PHE A 109 6.65 17.54 3.90
C PHE A 109 7.18 18.94 3.57
N GLU A 110 6.52 19.98 4.08
CA GLU A 110 6.92 21.38 3.88
C GLU A 110 8.10 21.77 4.77
N GLU A 111 8.07 21.44 6.07
CA GLU A 111 9.13 21.78 7.02
C GLU A 111 10.49 21.18 6.63
N GLU A 112 10.50 19.95 6.10
CA GLU A 112 11.71 19.24 5.71
C GLU A 112 12.12 19.45 4.24
N ASN A 113 11.37 20.27 3.48
CA ASN A 113 11.57 20.48 2.03
C ASN A 113 11.67 19.17 1.23
N THR A 114 10.98 18.13 1.69
CA THR A 114 11.19 16.75 1.24
C THR A 114 10.92 16.58 -0.25
N LEU A 115 9.92 17.28 -0.79
CA LEU A 115 9.58 17.25 -2.22
C LEU A 115 10.67 17.88 -3.10
N ILE A 116 11.21 19.03 -2.68
CA ILE A 116 12.30 19.71 -3.39
C ILE A 116 13.57 18.84 -3.33
N ASN A 117 13.87 18.30 -2.15
CA ASN A 117 15.02 17.43 -1.96
C ASN A 117 14.94 16.17 -2.84
N ALA A 118 13.79 15.50 -2.86
CA ALA A 118 13.55 14.33 -3.72
C ALA A 118 13.69 14.67 -5.21
N SER A 119 13.22 15.85 -5.64
CA SER A 119 13.38 16.32 -7.01
C SER A 119 14.86 16.54 -7.37
N VAL A 120 15.61 17.28 -6.55
CA VAL A 120 17.02 17.60 -6.80
C VAL A 120 17.88 16.33 -6.78
N ARG A 121 17.70 15.45 -5.78
CA ARG A 121 18.44 14.19 -5.68
C ARG A 121 18.06 13.23 -6.81
N GLY A 122 16.78 13.19 -7.19
CA GLY A 122 16.29 12.44 -8.34
C GLY A 122 16.97 12.86 -9.65
N ALA A 123 17.02 14.16 -9.92
CA ALA A 123 17.71 14.71 -11.09
C ALA A 123 19.20 14.34 -11.12
N GLN A 124 19.87 14.39 -9.96
CA GLN A 124 21.28 13.96 -9.85
C GLN A 124 21.44 12.46 -10.16
N LEU A 125 20.57 11.60 -9.61
CA LEU A 125 20.61 10.16 -9.83
C LEU A 125 20.39 9.82 -11.31
N VAL A 126 19.37 10.39 -11.94
CA VAL A 126 19.09 10.21 -13.38
C VAL A 126 20.28 10.67 -14.21
N ALA A 127 20.81 11.87 -13.96
CA ALA A 127 21.97 12.37 -14.70
C ALA A 127 23.22 11.47 -14.57
N GLY A 128 23.44 10.87 -13.39
CA GLY A 128 24.52 9.91 -13.17
C GLY A 128 24.31 8.62 -13.97
N LEU A 129 23.10 8.05 -13.91
CA LEU A 129 22.74 6.83 -14.63
C LEU A 129 22.75 7.00 -16.15
N THR A 130 22.28 8.15 -16.65
CA THR A 130 22.33 8.46 -18.09
C THR A 130 23.78 8.53 -18.60
N LYS A 131 24.73 9.05 -17.82
CA LYS A 131 26.16 9.00 -18.20
C LYS A 131 26.71 7.58 -18.26
N LEU A 132 26.16 6.65 -17.47
CA LEU A 132 26.58 5.25 -17.52
C LEU A 132 26.09 4.54 -18.79
N GLN A 133 25.07 5.07 -19.48
CA GLN A 133 24.63 4.54 -20.78
C GLN A 133 25.74 4.60 -21.86
N ASP A 134 26.68 5.53 -21.74
CA ASP A 134 27.82 5.63 -22.66
C ASP A 134 28.87 4.51 -22.44
N LEU A 135 28.84 3.86 -21.28
CA LEU A 135 29.86 2.91 -20.83
C LEU A 135 29.34 1.48 -20.71
N PHE A 136 28.04 1.32 -20.49
CA PHE A 136 27.40 0.04 -20.22
C PHE A 136 26.14 -0.12 -21.07
N PRO A 137 25.72 -1.37 -21.39
CA PRO A 137 24.55 -1.66 -22.20
C PRO A 137 23.23 -1.38 -21.44
N ILE A 138 23.04 -0.14 -21.02
CA ILE A 138 21.81 0.39 -20.44
C ILE A 138 20.98 0.97 -21.59
N LEU A 139 19.81 0.40 -21.80
CA LEU A 139 18.86 0.77 -22.84
C LEU A 139 18.06 2.03 -22.46
N ASP A 140 17.63 2.13 -21.20
CA ASP A 140 16.78 3.22 -20.73
C ASP A 140 17.03 3.56 -19.26
N VAL A 141 16.87 4.83 -18.93
CA VAL A 141 16.86 5.38 -17.57
C VAL A 141 15.64 6.28 -17.44
N ARG A 142 14.69 5.90 -16.59
CA ARG A 142 13.39 6.59 -16.46
C ARG A 142 12.97 6.71 -15.00
N GLY A 143 12.17 7.71 -14.68
CA GLY A 143 11.69 7.92 -13.31
C GLY A 143 11.35 9.37 -12.99
N VAL A 144 10.70 9.59 -11.84
CA VAL A 144 10.38 10.93 -11.30
C VAL A 144 10.78 10.99 -9.84
N GLY A 145 11.45 12.07 -9.44
CA GLY A 145 12.01 12.18 -8.08
C GLY A 145 13.04 11.06 -7.83
N LEU A 146 13.01 10.46 -6.64
CA LEU A 146 13.93 9.37 -6.28
C LEU A 146 13.54 7.99 -6.82
N MET A 147 12.43 7.93 -7.55
CA MET A 147 11.87 6.70 -8.09
C MET A 147 12.40 6.49 -9.52
N VAL A 148 13.59 5.90 -9.63
CA VAL A 148 14.35 5.77 -10.89
C VAL A 148 14.61 4.30 -11.22
N ALA A 149 14.32 3.92 -12.45
CA ALA A 149 14.53 2.59 -13.01
C ALA A 149 15.56 2.62 -14.13
N VAL A 150 16.26 1.49 -14.28
CA VAL A 150 17.26 1.24 -15.33
C VAL A 150 16.88 -0.02 -16.07
N GLU A 151 16.81 0.07 -17.40
CA GLU A 151 16.59 -1.08 -18.28
C GLU A 151 17.89 -1.40 -19.00
N PHE A 152 18.29 -2.68 -18.98
CA PHE A 152 19.47 -3.13 -19.71
C PHE A 152 19.08 -3.66 -21.09
N ASP A 153 19.97 -3.51 -22.06
CA ASP A 153 19.79 -4.07 -23.40
C ASP A 153 19.65 -5.60 -23.35
N LYS A 154 18.81 -6.19 -24.21
CA LYS A 154 18.57 -7.64 -24.24
C LYS A 154 19.80 -8.47 -24.61
N SER A 155 20.85 -7.85 -25.13
CA SER A 155 22.15 -8.47 -25.41
C SER A 155 22.96 -8.77 -24.15
N VAL A 156 22.60 -8.22 -22.98
CA VAL A 156 23.31 -8.56 -21.74
C VAL A 156 23.12 -10.03 -21.38
N PRO A 157 24.16 -10.71 -20.84
CA PRO A 157 24.04 -12.11 -20.46
C PRO A 157 22.89 -12.35 -19.46
N PRO A 158 22.20 -13.51 -19.52
CA PRO A 158 21.22 -13.88 -18.51
C PRO A 158 21.79 -13.82 -17.09
N GLY A 159 20.98 -13.35 -16.13
CA GLY A 159 21.40 -13.19 -14.74
C GLY A 159 22.30 -11.99 -14.45
N THR A 160 22.57 -11.12 -15.44
CA THR A 160 23.33 -9.88 -15.22
C THR A 160 22.67 -8.96 -14.18
N VAL A 161 21.35 -8.76 -14.25
CA VAL A 161 20.60 -7.97 -13.26
C VAL A 161 20.77 -8.54 -11.85
N SER A 162 20.63 -9.86 -11.67
CA SER A 162 20.81 -10.50 -10.37
C SER A 162 22.22 -10.34 -9.82
N ARG A 163 23.26 -10.42 -10.68
CA ARG A 163 24.65 -10.17 -10.28
C ARG A 163 24.89 -8.72 -9.89
N ILE A 164 24.29 -7.78 -10.59
CA ILE A 164 24.34 -6.36 -10.23
C ILE A 164 23.67 -6.13 -8.87
N CYS A 165 22.47 -6.67 -8.65
CA CYS A 165 21.79 -6.59 -7.35
C CYS A 165 22.65 -7.17 -6.23
N GLN A 166 23.26 -8.34 -6.44
CA GLN A 166 24.14 -8.96 -5.45
C GLN A 166 25.38 -8.12 -5.16
N ALA A 167 26.04 -7.59 -6.19
CA ALA A 167 27.18 -6.69 -6.02
C ALA A 167 26.78 -5.42 -5.26
N CYS A 168 25.63 -4.81 -5.60
CA CYS A 168 25.12 -3.66 -4.87
C CYS A 168 24.95 -3.95 -3.37
N VAL A 169 24.45 -5.13 -3.00
CA VAL A 169 24.33 -5.54 -1.58
C VAL A 169 25.71 -5.60 -0.90
N GLU A 170 26.74 -6.11 -1.59
CA GLU A 170 28.12 -6.12 -1.08
C GLU A 170 28.69 -4.72 -0.84
N TYR A 171 28.24 -3.74 -1.63
CA TYR A 171 28.56 -2.31 -1.47
C TYR A 171 27.58 -1.56 -0.55
N GLY A 172 26.69 -2.27 0.16
CA GLY A 172 25.75 -1.67 1.11
C GLY A 172 24.54 -0.99 0.47
N MET A 173 24.24 -1.31 -0.80
CA MET A 173 23.10 -0.78 -1.56
C MET A 173 22.08 -1.89 -1.82
N LEU A 174 20.80 -1.59 -1.66
CA LEU A 174 19.72 -2.54 -2.00
C LEU A 174 19.03 -2.07 -3.27
N LEU A 175 18.94 -2.96 -4.26
CA LEU A 175 18.20 -2.73 -5.51
C LEU A 175 17.07 -3.74 -5.63
N LEU A 176 15.97 -3.31 -6.23
CA LEU A 176 14.84 -4.18 -6.57
C LEU A 176 14.89 -4.53 -8.07
N PRO A 177 15.11 -5.80 -8.44
CA PRO A 177 14.98 -6.20 -9.84
C PRO A 177 13.50 -6.30 -10.22
N THR A 178 13.13 -5.66 -11.32
CA THR A 178 11.89 -5.97 -12.05
C THR A 178 12.20 -7.10 -13.04
N ARG A 179 11.24 -7.99 -13.29
CA ARG A 179 11.43 -9.21 -14.09
C ARG A 179 12.08 -8.97 -15.45
#